data_AF-A0A6P0TMA8-F1
#
_entry.id   AF-A0A6P0TMA8-F1
#
_cell.length_a   1.000
_cell.length_b   1.000
_cell.length_c   1.000
_cell.angle_alpha   90.00
_cell.angle_beta   90.00
_cell.angle_gamma   90.00
#
_symmetry.space_group_name_H-M   'P 1'
#
loop_
_entity.id
_entity.type
_entity.pdbx_description
1 polymer ?
#
loop_
_entity_poly.entity_id
_entity_poly.type
_entity_poly.pdbx_seq_one_letter_code
_entity_poly.pdbx_strand_id
1 'polypeptide(L)'
;MQISDRPSQSTITGKLNLPARVASVKRTTGETDVTVSLNLDGVGHCKANTGIPFLDHMLHQISSHGLIDLDVHAVGDIEIDDHHTNEDVGITLGQALKQALGDRKGIVRFGHFLAPLDEALVQVALDFSGRPHLSYGLEMPTQRVGTYDTQLVREFFVAVANN
;
A
#
# COMPACT_ATOMS: atom_id res chain seq x y z
N MET A 1 -1.81 -39.09 -12.58
CA MET A 1 -2.72 -39.18 -11.41
C MET A 1 -4.07 -38.65 -11.87
N GLN A 2 -5.07 -39.53 -11.96
CA GLN A 2 -6.34 -39.27 -12.64
C GLN A 2 -7.21 -38.27 -11.87
N ILE A 3 -7.80 -37.33 -12.60
CA ILE A 3 -8.74 -36.30 -12.15
C ILE A 3 -10.15 -36.85 -12.43
N SER A 4 -10.67 -37.69 -11.54
CA SER A 4 -12.05 -38.20 -11.70
C SER A 4 -12.88 -38.25 -10.42
N ASP A 5 -12.33 -37.93 -9.25
CA ASP A 5 -13.08 -37.99 -7.98
C ASP A 5 -13.21 -36.60 -7.32
N ARG A 6 -13.93 -35.68 -7.97
CA ARG A 6 -14.41 -34.46 -7.29
C ARG A 6 -15.86 -34.68 -6.83
N PRO A 7 -16.16 -34.70 -5.52
CA PRO A 7 -17.53 -34.70 -5.05
C PRO A 7 -18.25 -33.42 -5.52
N SER A 8 -19.51 -33.56 -5.89
CA SER A 8 -20.40 -32.45 -6.25
C SER A 8 -20.41 -31.39 -5.15
N GLN A 9 -20.15 -30.14 -5.51
CA GLN A 9 -20.24 -28.99 -4.61
C GLN A 9 -21.68 -28.85 -4.12
N SER A 10 -21.96 -29.38 -2.92
CA SER A 10 -23.12 -28.99 -2.13
C SER A 10 -22.95 -27.52 -1.77
N THR A 11 -23.88 -26.70 -2.23
CA THR A 11 -23.97 -25.26 -2.02
C THR A 11 -24.03 -24.96 -0.52
N ILE A 12 -22.89 -24.65 0.09
CA ILE A 12 -22.86 -24.00 1.40
C ILE A 12 -23.14 -22.52 1.15
N THR A 13 -24.42 -22.15 1.08
CA THR A 13 -24.89 -20.75 1.12
C THR A 13 -24.87 -20.23 2.55
N GLY A 14 -23.76 -20.40 3.26
CA GLY A 14 -23.45 -19.63 4.45
C GLY A 14 -22.57 -18.46 4.01
N LYS A 15 -23.11 -17.24 3.95
CA LYS A 15 -22.25 -16.05 3.93
C LYS A 15 -21.39 -16.12 5.19
N LEU A 16 -20.13 -16.52 5.06
CA LEU A 16 -19.17 -16.34 6.13
C LEU A 16 -19.13 -14.84 6.41
N ASN A 17 -19.54 -14.46 7.62
CA ASN A 17 -19.47 -13.08 8.07
C ASN A 17 -18.02 -12.80 8.46
N LEU A 18 -17.15 -12.68 7.45
CA LEU A 18 -15.75 -12.31 7.64
C LEU A 18 -15.72 -10.85 8.11
N PRO A 19 -14.89 -10.51 9.11
CA PRO A 19 -14.72 -9.12 9.52
C PRO A 19 -14.23 -8.29 8.32
N ALA A 20 -14.76 -7.08 8.17
CA ALA A 20 -14.36 -6.17 7.11
C ALA A 20 -12.86 -5.82 7.25
N ARG A 21 -12.12 -5.88 6.14
CA ARG A 21 -10.68 -5.57 6.12
C ARG A 21 -10.43 -4.07 5.94
N VAL A 22 -10.87 -3.32 6.93
CA VAL A 22 -10.85 -1.85 6.96
C VAL A 22 -10.04 -1.37 8.16
N ALA A 23 -9.28 -0.30 7.99
CA ALA A 23 -8.56 0.36 9.08
C ALA A 23 -8.54 1.88 8.89
N SER A 24 -8.45 2.61 10.01
CA SER A 24 -8.21 4.04 10.04
C SER A 24 -7.16 4.33 11.10
N VAL A 25 -6.07 4.97 10.69
CA VAL A 25 -4.91 5.27 11.53
C VAL A 25 -4.63 6.76 11.44
N LYS A 26 -4.44 7.38 12.61
CA LYS A 26 -3.98 8.76 12.74
C LYS A 26 -2.64 8.77 13.46
N ARG A 27 -1.68 9.52 12.94
CA ARG A 27 -0.35 9.72 13.51
C ARG A 27 0.00 11.20 13.48
N THR A 28 0.42 11.75 14.61
CA THR A 28 0.80 13.16 14.74
C THR A 28 2.16 13.25 15.43
N THR A 29 3.06 14.05 14.87
CA THR A 29 4.39 14.37 15.41
C THR A 29 4.57 15.89 15.49
N GLY A 30 5.79 16.35 15.77
CA GLY A 30 6.12 17.77 15.65
C GLY A 30 6.27 18.23 14.19
N GLU A 31 6.44 17.31 13.25
CA GLU A 31 6.70 17.57 11.83
C GLU A 31 5.43 17.38 10.99
N THR A 32 4.58 16.40 11.34
CA THR A 32 3.42 16.03 10.51
C THR A 32 2.15 15.69 11.32
N ASP A 33 0.99 15.84 10.69
CA ASP A 33 -0.29 15.26 11.10
C ASP A 33 -0.87 14.46 9.92
N VAL A 34 -0.91 13.13 10.05
CA VAL A 34 -1.28 12.20 8.98
C VAL A 34 -2.46 11.34 9.43
N THR A 35 -3.46 11.23 8.57
CA THR A 35 -4.58 10.29 8.71
C THR A 35 -4.70 9.44 7.44
N VAL A 36 -4.73 8.12 7.62
CA VAL A 36 -4.96 7.16 6.54
C VAL A 36 -6.16 6.29 6.90
N SER A 37 -7.15 6.20 6.02
CA SER A 37 -8.21 5.20 6.08
C SER A 37 -8.16 4.33 4.84
N LEU A 38 -8.28 3.01 4.99
CA LEU A 38 -8.28 2.09 3.86
C LEU A 38 -9.26 0.95 4.00
N ASN A 39 -9.74 0.45 2.87
CA ASN A 39 -10.53 -0.77 2.73
C ASN A 39 -9.82 -1.69 1.71
N LEU A 40 -9.30 -2.83 2.17
CA LEU A 40 -8.61 -3.81 1.32
C LEU A 40 -9.55 -4.54 0.35
N ASP A 41 -10.86 -4.52 0.62
CA ASP A 41 -11.91 -5.08 -0.23
C ASP A 41 -12.66 -3.95 -0.96
N GLY A 42 -11.89 -3.02 -1.55
CA GLY A 42 -12.39 -1.83 -2.21
C GLY A 42 -12.67 -2.01 -3.70
N VAL A 43 -12.82 -0.87 -4.37
CA VAL A 43 -12.99 -0.77 -5.83
C VAL A 43 -11.98 0.18 -6.47
N GLY A 44 -11.02 0.70 -5.68
CA GLY A 44 -9.97 1.61 -6.14
C GLY A 44 -10.34 3.09 -6.04
N HIS A 45 -11.27 3.44 -5.14
CA HIS A 45 -11.55 4.84 -4.83
C HIS A 45 -10.42 5.44 -4.00
N CYS A 46 -9.83 6.53 -4.48
CA CYS A 46 -8.76 7.21 -3.78
C CYS A 46 -9.03 8.70 -3.57
N LYS A 47 -8.77 9.19 -2.37
CA LYS A 47 -8.59 10.60 -2.05
C LYS A 47 -7.22 10.74 -1.40
N ALA A 48 -6.31 11.47 -2.02
CA ALA A 48 -4.98 11.71 -1.49
C ALA A 48 -4.71 13.21 -1.46
N ASN A 49 -4.51 13.74 -0.26
CA ASN A 49 -4.19 15.13 0.01
C ASN A 49 -2.98 15.17 0.94
N THR A 50 -1.80 14.84 0.43
CA THR A 50 -0.56 14.82 1.22
C THR A 50 0.18 16.16 1.22
N GLY A 51 -0.14 17.04 0.27
CA GLY A 51 0.65 18.25 -0.01
C GLY A 51 1.81 17.99 -0.98
N ILE A 52 2.09 16.74 -1.33
CA ILE A 52 3.13 16.33 -2.28
C ILE A 52 2.44 15.75 -3.54
N PRO A 53 2.30 16.52 -4.63
CA PRO A 53 1.47 16.12 -5.77
C PRO A 53 1.88 14.80 -6.44
N PHE A 54 3.18 14.51 -6.49
CA PHE A 54 3.67 13.26 -7.08
C PHE A 54 3.35 12.04 -6.19
N LEU A 55 3.45 12.20 -4.87
CA LEU A 55 3.05 11.15 -3.92
C LEU A 55 1.54 10.90 -4.00
N ASP A 56 0.73 11.95 -4.08
CA ASP A 56 -0.73 11.83 -4.28
C ASP A 56 -1.02 11.02 -5.55
N HIS A 57 -0.33 11.32 -6.65
CA HIS A 57 -0.45 10.55 -7.89
C HIS A 57 -0.07 9.07 -7.70
N MET A 58 1.01 8.77 -6.98
CA MET A 58 1.41 7.37 -6.70
C MET A 58 0.41 6.63 -5.81
N LEU A 59 -0.19 7.28 -4.81
CA LEU A 59 -1.24 6.70 -3.98
C LEU A 59 -2.50 6.38 -4.79
N HIS A 60 -2.86 7.22 -5.76
CA HIS A 60 -3.92 6.92 -6.72
C HIS A 60 -3.63 5.66 -7.54
N GLN A 61 -2.37 5.45 -7.96
CA GLN A 61 -1.98 4.22 -8.69
C GLN A 61 -2.05 2.98 -7.80
N ILE A 62 -1.60 3.06 -6.54
CA ILE A 62 -1.72 1.95 -5.57
C ILE A 62 -3.19 1.57 -5.37
N SER A 63 -4.06 2.55 -5.17
CA SER A 63 -5.49 2.32 -4.94
C SER A 63 -6.17 1.70 -6.17
N SER A 64 -6.02 2.31 -7.34
CA SER A 64 -6.72 1.89 -8.57
C SER A 64 -6.27 0.52 -9.07
N HIS A 65 -4.97 0.22 -9.08
CA HIS A 65 -4.46 -1.08 -9.52
C HIS A 65 -4.54 -2.17 -8.45
N GLY A 66 -4.53 -1.79 -7.17
CA GLY A 66 -4.71 -2.71 -6.04
C GLY A 66 -6.17 -3.04 -5.71
N LEU A 67 -7.13 -2.29 -6.28
CA LEU A 67 -8.55 -2.32 -5.90
C LEU A 67 -8.75 -2.11 -4.39
N ILE A 68 -7.97 -1.20 -3.81
CA ILE A 68 -8.03 -0.80 -2.40
C ILE A 68 -8.65 0.59 -2.36
N ASP A 69 -9.69 0.81 -1.56
CA ASP A 69 -10.16 2.18 -1.33
C ASP A 69 -9.26 2.84 -0.30
N LEU A 70 -8.85 4.09 -0.57
CA LEU A 70 -7.80 4.77 0.18
C LEU A 70 -8.15 6.26 0.37
N ASP A 71 -8.19 6.72 1.61
CA ASP A 71 -8.33 8.13 1.99
C ASP A 71 -7.09 8.54 2.80
N VAL A 72 -6.28 9.46 2.26
CA VAL A 72 -5.05 9.96 2.87
C VAL A 72 -5.13 11.47 3.00
N HIS A 73 -4.93 11.95 4.22
CA HIS A 73 -4.74 13.36 4.49
C HIS A 73 -3.45 13.54 5.29
N ALA A 74 -2.57 14.44 4.82
CA ALA A 74 -1.40 14.84 5.57
C ALA A 74 -1.25 16.35 5.56
N VAL A 75 -0.77 16.88 6.68
CA VAL A 75 -0.22 18.23 6.81
C VAL A 75 1.17 18.06 7.40
N GLY A 76 2.20 18.53 6.72
CA GLY A 76 3.56 18.48 7.24
C GLY A 76 4.38 19.68 6.82
N ASP A 77 5.64 19.69 7.25
CA ASP A 77 6.65 20.73 7.06
C ASP A 77 7.28 20.71 5.66
N ILE A 78 6.44 20.68 4.62
CA ILE A 78 6.85 20.62 3.20
C ILE A 78 7.71 21.81 2.74
N GLU A 79 7.76 22.89 3.52
CA GLU A 79 8.67 24.01 3.30
C GLU A 79 10.15 23.68 3.60
N ILE A 80 10.41 22.62 4.38
CA ILE A 80 11.76 22.10 4.64
C ILE A 80 12.14 21.20 3.47
N ASP A 81 11.44 20.07 3.33
CA ASP A 81 11.46 19.16 2.18
C ASP A 81 10.26 18.19 2.25
N ASP A 82 10.18 17.28 1.27
CA ASP A 82 9.12 16.27 1.17
C ASP A 82 9.33 15.07 2.14
N HIS A 83 10.46 14.99 2.86
CA HIS A 83 10.92 13.77 3.53
C HIS A 83 10.00 13.32 4.65
N HIS A 84 9.76 14.17 5.65
CA HIS A 84 8.96 13.81 6.82
C HIS A 84 7.53 13.45 6.42
N THR A 85 6.90 14.26 5.57
CA THR A 85 5.54 14.00 5.08
C THR A 85 5.48 12.68 4.29
N ASN A 86 6.43 12.43 3.40
CA ASN A 86 6.47 11.18 2.62
C ASN A 86 6.67 9.94 3.51
N GLU A 87 7.63 9.99 4.44
CA GLU A 87 7.90 8.91 5.37
C GLU A 87 6.68 8.65 6.26
N ASP A 88 6.10 9.69 6.86
CA ASP A 88 4.99 9.55 7.80
C ASP A 88 3.69 9.10 7.15
N VAL A 89 3.45 9.46 5.89
CA VAL A 89 2.40 8.85 5.07
C VAL A 89 2.67 7.36 4.87
N GLY A 90 3.90 6.97 4.55
CA GLY A 90 4.30 5.57 4.42
C GLY A 90 4.12 4.77 5.72
N ILE A 91 4.54 5.33 6.86
CA ILE A 91 4.37 4.72 8.20
C ILE A 91 2.89 4.49 8.48
N THR A 92 2.08 5.54 8.31
CA THR A 92 0.65 5.51 8.65
C THR A 92 -0.12 4.54 7.74
N LEU A 93 0.27 4.46 6.45
CA LEU A 93 -0.26 3.48 5.51
C LEU A 93 0.12 2.05 5.90
N GLY A 94 1.39 1.78 6.26
CA GLY A 94 1.83 0.46 6.74
C GLY A 94 1.04 0.00 7.96
N GLN A 95 0.88 0.89 8.95
CA GLN A 95 0.07 0.63 10.14
C GLN A 95 -1.39 0.29 9.79
N ALA A 96 -2.01 1.03 8.87
CA ALA A 96 -3.37 0.78 8.42
C ALA A 96 -3.47 -0.57 7.68
N LEU A 97 -2.51 -0.90 6.82
CA LEU A 97 -2.46 -2.20 6.12
C LEU A 97 -2.37 -3.35 7.10
N LYS A 98 -1.49 -3.23 8.11
CA LYS A 98 -1.33 -4.23 9.16
C LYS A 98 -2.60 -4.45 9.96
N GLN A 99 -3.31 -3.37 10.32
CA GLN A 99 -4.58 -3.46 11.03
C GLN A 99 -5.67 -4.13 10.16
N ALA A 100 -5.81 -3.71 8.91
CA ALA A 100 -6.79 -4.25 7.97
C ALA A 100 -6.54 -5.73 7.61
N LEU A 101 -5.28 -6.17 7.60
CA LEU A 101 -4.91 -7.57 7.38
C LEU A 101 -5.25 -8.50 8.56
N GLY A 102 -5.51 -7.97 9.75
CA GLY A 102 -5.89 -8.73 10.93
C GLY A 102 -4.89 -9.84 11.28
N ASP A 103 -5.39 -11.06 11.53
CA ASP A 103 -4.56 -12.22 11.88
C ASP A 103 -3.93 -12.93 10.66
N ARG A 104 -4.20 -12.43 9.44
CA ARG A 104 -3.65 -12.90 8.16
C ARG A 104 -3.98 -14.36 7.83
N LYS A 105 -5.00 -14.96 8.49
CA LYS A 105 -5.43 -16.32 8.15
C LYS A 105 -6.36 -16.31 6.95
N GLY A 106 -6.21 -17.32 6.10
CA GLY A 106 -7.07 -17.52 4.93
C GLY A 106 -6.81 -16.60 3.74
N ILE A 107 -5.74 -15.78 3.78
CA ILE A 107 -5.36 -14.92 2.65
C ILE A 107 -4.39 -15.63 1.69
N VAL A 108 -4.36 -15.15 0.45
CA VAL A 108 -3.26 -15.45 -0.47
C VAL A 108 -2.01 -14.71 0.04
N ARG A 109 -1.16 -15.43 0.78
CA ARG A 109 -0.01 -14.86 1.50
C ARG A 109 1.08 -14.29 0.58
N PHE A 110 1.34 -14.99 -0.53
CA PHE A 110 2.38 -14.63 -1.48
C PHE A 110 1.75 -14.08 -2.75
N GLY A 111 2.27 -12.96 -3.25
CA GLY A 111 1.82 -12.35 -4.49
C GLY A 111 3.01 -11.80 -5.28
N HIS A 112 2.83 -11.68 -6.59
CA HIS A 112 3.75 -10.94 -7.43
C HIS A 112 2.99 -10.21 -8.53
N PHE A 113 3.58 -9.13 -9.03
CA PHE A 113 3.02 -8.35 -10.11
C PHE A 113 4.14 -7.81 -11.00
N LEU A 114 3.90 -7.76 -12.30
CA LEU A 114 4.77 -7.12 -13.28
C LEU A 114 3.99 -5.97 -13.92
N ALA A 115 4.57 -4.78 -13.89
CA ALA A 115 3.98 -3.56 -14.41
C ALA A 115 4.90 -2.95 -15.48
N PRO A 116 4.54 -3.02 -16.78
CA PRO A 116 5.19 -2.25 -17.81
C PRO A 116 4.61 -0.83 -17.89
N LEU A 117 5.46 0.16 -18.14
CA LEU A 117 5.07 1.52 -18.51
C LEU A 117 6.11 2.06 -19.50
N ASP A 118 5.71 2.19 -20.76
CA ASP A 118 6.61 2.49 -21.88
C ASP A 118 7.83 1.54 -21.91
N GLU A 119 9.06 2.04 -21.84
CA GLU A 119 10.28 1.23 -21.79
C GLU A 119 10.58 0.63 -20.41
N ALA A 120 9.91 1.10 -19.35
CA ALA A 120 10.15 0.64 -17.99
C ALA A 120 9.38 -0.65 -17.69
N LEU A 121 10.03 -1.57 -16.95
CA LEU A 121 9.41 -2.78 -16.43
C LEU A 121 9.77 -2.95 -14.95
N VAL A 122 8.75 -2.97 -14.10
CA VAL A 122 8.91 -3.18 -12.65
C VAL A 122 8.29 -4.51 -12.25
N GLN A 123 8.99 -5.28 -11.43
CA GLN A 123 8.48 -6.48 -10.77
C GLN A 123 8.45 -6.27 -9.26
N VAL A 124 7.34 -6.65 -8.64
CA VAL A 124 7.19 -6.70 -7.18
C VAL A 124 6.82 -8.11 -6.76
N ALA A 125 7.43 -8.60 -5.68
CA ALA A 125 7.05 -9.83 -4.99
C ALA A 125 6.79 -9.52 -3.52
N LEU A 126 5.65 -9.96 -2.99
CA LEU A 126 5.19 -9.69 -1.63
C LEU A 126 4.98 -10.99 -0.86
N ASP A 127 5.36 -10.97 0.42
CA ASP A 127 5.06 -12.00 1.41
C ASP A 127 4.48 -11.33 2.66
N PHE A 128 3.22 -11.62 2.98
CA PHE A 128 2.60 -11.23 4.26
C PHE A 128 3.11 -12.08 5.43
N SER A 129 4.42 -12.00 5.69
CA SER A 129 5.19 -12.93 6.52
C SER A 129 5.19 -12.62 8.02
N GLY A 130 4.93 -11.35 8.38
CA GLY A 130 5.17 -10.83 9.73
C GLY A 130 6.63 -10.51 10.07
N ARG A 131 7.54 -10.63 9.11
CA ARG A 131 8.93 -10.18 9.22
C ARG A 131 9.12 -8.98 8.27
N PRO A 132 9.29 -7.76 8.80
CA PRO A 132 9.44 -6.57 7.97
C PRO A 132 10.76 -6.64 7.20
N HIS A 133 10.70 -6.42 5.89
CA HIS A 133 11.87 -6.38 5.01
C HIS A 133 11.51 -5.74 3.67
N LEU A 134 12.42 -4.94 3.12
CA LEU A 134 12.38 -4.44 1.75
C LEU A 134 13.69 -4.80 1.05
N SER A 135 13.60 -5.59 -0.03
CA SER A 135 14.66 -5.70 -1.02
C SER A 135 14.36 -4.70 -2.13
N TYR A 136 15.32 -3.82 -2.44
CA TYR A 136 15.11 -2.69 -3.34
C TYR A 136 16.19 -2.70 -4.43
N GLY A 137 15.78 -2.94 -5.67
CA GLY A 137 16.65 -2.94 -6.85
C GLY A 137 16.19 -1.96 -7.92
N LEU A 138 15.33 -0.99 -7.58
CA LEU A 138 14.86 0.01 -8.53
C LEU A 138 15.96 1.04 -8.79
N GLU A 139 16.36 1.16 -10.04
CA GLU A 139 17.29 2.19 -10.50
C GLU A 139 16.49 3.38 -11.04
N MET A 140 16.66 4.56 -10.44
CA MET A 140 16.03 5.80 -10.88
C MET A 140 17.15 6.79 -11.27
N PRO A 141 17.45 6.95 -12.57
CA PRO A 141 18.62 7.73 -13.01
C PRO A 141 18.48 9.23 -12.75
N THR A 142 17.25 9.73 -12.66
CA THR A 142 16.98 11.14 -12.38
C THR A 142 16.81 11.36 -10.88
N GLN A 143 17.36 12.46 -10.36
CA GLN A 143 17.23 12.82 -8.95
C GLN A 143 15.82 13.28 -8.56
N ARG A 144 15.04 13.79 -9.52
CA ARG A 144 13.71 14.36 -9.28
C ARG A 144 12.70 14.02 -10.36
N VAL A 145 11.43 13.96 -9.98
CA VAL A 145 10.27 14.00 -10.89
C VAL A 145 9.41 15.21 -10.51
N GLY A 146 9.44 16.26 -11.32
CA GLY A 146 8.90 17.55 -10.92
C GLY A 146 9.67 18.10 -9.71
N THR A 147 8.99 18.28 -8.59
CA THR A 147 9.61 18.70 -7.31
C THR A 147 9.99 17.53 -6.40
N TYR A 148 9.51 16.32 -6.69
CA TYR A 148 9.66 15.16 -5.82
C TYR A 148 11.03 14.53 -5.96
N ASP A 149 11.75 14.35 -4.86
CA ASP A 149 13.05 13.67 -4.82
C ASP A 149 12.90 12.15 -4.96
N THR A 150 13.51 11.54 -5.98
CA THR A 150 13.31 10.12 -6.31
C THR A 150 13.83 9.15 -5.24
N GLN A 151 14.76 9.60 -4.40
CA GLN A 151 15.21 8.83 -3.23
C GLN A 151 14.06 8.52 -2.25
N LEU A 152 13.03 9.38 -2.20
CA LEU A 152 11.90 9.24 -1.27
C LEU A 152 10.99 8.07 -1.63
N VAL A 153 11.06 7.56 -2.87
CA VAL A 153 10.34 6.33 -3.26
C VAL A 153 10.80 5.15 -2.41
N ARG A 154 12.12 5.02 -2.19
CA ARG A 154 12.67 3.97 -1.34
C ARG A 154 12.21 4.14 0.10
N GLU A 155 12.33 5.35 0.65
CA GLU A 155 11.97 5.63 2.05
C GLU A 155 10.47 5.41 2.30
N PHE A 156 9.61 5.77 1.35
CA PHE A 156 8.18 5.47 1.40
C PHE A 156 7.92 3.96 1.56
N PHE A 157 8.53 3.12 0.70
CA PHE A 157 8.31 1.68 0.78
C PHE A 157 9.01 1.01 1.98
N VAL A 158 10.13 1.57 2.47
CA VAL A 158 10.74 1.14 3.74
C VAL A 158 9.77 1.40 4.88
N ALA A 159 9.18 2.60 4.94
CA ALA A 159 8.20 2.97 5.94
C ALA A 159 6.96 2.07 5.90
N VAL A 160 6.42 1.79 4.70
CA VAL A 160 5.28 0.87 4.52
C VAL A 160 5.62 -0.55 4.97
N ALA A 161 6.78 -1.10 4.58
CA ALA A 161 7.14 -2.49 4.87
C ALA A 161 7.44 -2.74 6.36
N ASN A 162 7.89 -1.71 7.08
CA ASN A 162 8.33 -1.83 8.47
C ASN A 162 7.22 -1.64 9.51
N ASN A 163 6.02 -1.22 9.11
CA ASN A 163 4.94 -0.82 10.02
C ASN A 163 3.69 -1.71 9.91
#